data_AF-A0A3P3U7Y1-F1
#
_entry.id   AF-A0A3P3U7Y1-F1
#
_cell.length_a   1.000
_cell.length_b   1.000
_cell.length_c   1.000
_cell.angle_alpha   90.00
_cell.angle_beta   90.00
_cell.angle_gamma   90.00
#
_symmetry.space_group_name_H-M   'P 1'
#
loop_
_entity.id
_entity.type
_entity.pdbx_description
1 polymer ?
#
loop_
_entity_poly.entity_id
_entity_poly.type
_entity_poly.pdbx_seq_one_letter_code
_entity_poly.pdbx_strand_id
1 'polypeptide(L)'
;MKEQEALELGQAEQPEKNFEEAMNELENIVSELERGDVPLEKAIDLFQQGMRLSQLCGQKLAQVERKIEMIVEEDGEVSKKPFQPPAGDSDDF
;
A
#
# COMPACT_ATOMS: atom_id res chain seq x y z
N MET A 1 0.25 -35.31 33.28
CA MET A 1 -0.84 -34.92 32.38
C MET A 1 -0.24 -33.99 31.35
N LYS A 2 0.19 -34.57 30.22
CA LYS A 2 0.62 -33.85 29.02
C LYS A 2 -0.63 -33.82 28.15
N GLU A 3 -1.18 -32.65 27.87
CA GLU A 3 -2.12 -32.39 26.76
C GLU A 3 -2.74 -31.02 27.01
N GLN A 4 -2.21 -30.00 26.33
CA GLN A 4 -2.94 -28.88 25.72
C GLN A 4 -1.91 -27.92 25.09
N GLU A 5 -1.28 -28.39 24.02
CA GLU A 5 -0.59 -27.55 23.02
C GLU A 5 -1.28 -27.88 21.71
N ALA A 6 -2.34 -27.13 21.38
CA ALA A 6 -3.07 -27.29 20.14
C ALA A 6 -3.79 -25.98 19.79
N LEU A 7 -3.12 -25.11 19.02
CA LEU A 7 -3.53 -24.60 17.71
C LEU A 7 -2.71 -23.34 17.38
N GLU A 8 -1.41 -23.52 17.07
CA GLU A 8 -0.74 -22.56 16.19
C GLU A 8 -1.17 -22.92 14.76
N LEU A 9 -2.29 -22.37 14.32
CA LEU A 9 -2.59 -22.31 12.90
C LEU A 9 -1.56 -21.38 12.28
N GLY A 10 -0.53 -22.00 11.69
CA GLY A 10 0.46 -21.34 10.86
C GLY A 10 -0.24 -20.42 9.87
N GLN A 11 -0.19 -19.13 10.16
CA GLN A 11 -0.35 -18.13 9.13
C GLN A 11 0.85 -18.35 8.22
N ALA A 12 0.60 -18.97 7.07
CA ALA A 12 1.57 -18.97 6.00
C ALA A 12 1.88 -17.50 5.73
N GLU A 13 3.06 -17.05 6.16
CA GLU A 13 3.63 -15.77 5.76
C GLU A 13 3.91 -15.88 4.26
N GLN A 14 2.84 -15.71 3.47
CA GLN A 14 2.98 -15.39 2.06
C GLN A 14 3.87 -14.15 2.04
N PRO A 15 4.99 -14.17 1.30
CA PRO A 15 5.89 -13.03 1.26
C PRO A 15 5.06 -11.80 0.91
N GLU A 16 5.11 -10.76 1.76
CA GLU A 16 4.39 -9.53 1.49
C GLU A 16 4.81 -9.02 0.11
N LYS A 17 3.84 -8.94 -0.82
CA LYS A 17 4.06 -8.41 -2.17
C LYS A 17 4.84 -7.11 -2.09
N ASN A 18 5.82 -6.92 -2.96
CA ASN A 18 6.51 -5.63 -3.06
C ASN A 18 5.59 -4.57 -3.71
N PHE A 19 6.01 -3.30 -3.73
CA PHE A 19 5.18 -2.22 -4.27
C PHE A 19 4.84 -2.43 -5.75
N GLU A 20 5.83 -2.80 -6.57
CA GLU A 20 5.67 -2.97 -8.02
C GLU A 20 4.72 -4.13 -8.33
N GLU A 21 4.85 -5.25 -7.62
CA GLU A 21 3.94 -6.39 -7.75
C GLU A 21 2.50 -6.02 -7.39
N ALA A 22 2.31 -5.34 -6.26
CA ALA A 22 0.98 -4.92 -5.82
C ALA A 22 0.34 -3.91 -6.79
N MET A 23 1.14 -3.00 -7.35
CA MET A 23 0.68 -2.02 -8.33
C MET A 23 0.30 -2.68 -9.65
N ASN A 24 1.13 -3.57 -10.18
CA ASN A 24 0.83 -4.31 -11.42
C ASN A 24 -0.47 -5.12 -11.29
N GLU A 25 -0.69 -5.77 -10.15
CA GLU A 25 -1.92 -6.52 -9.92
C GLU A 25 -3.15 -5.62 -9.80
N LEU A 26 -3.01 -4.46 -9.15
CA LEU A 26 -4.07 -3.46 -9.07
C LEU A 26 -4.45 -2.93 -10.46
N GLU A 27 -3.47 -2.63 -11.30
CA GLU A 27 -3.70 -2.20 -12.70
C GLU A 27 -4.44 -3.26 -13.51
N ASN A 28 -4.06 -4.54 -13.36
CA ASN A 28 -4.76 -5.64 -14.03
C ASN A 28 -6.21 -5.76 -13.57
N ILE A 29 -6.46 -5.62 -12.26
CA ILE A 29 -7.83 -5.65 -11.71
C ILE A 29 -8.66 -4.49 -12.25
N VAL A 30 -8.11 -3.27 -12.27
CA VAL A 30 -8.78 -2.09 -12.83
C VAL A 30 -9.11 -2.34 -14.31
N SER A 31 -8.15 -2.85 -15.08
CA SER A 31 -8.37 -3.18 -16.49
C SER A 31 -9.47 -4.24 -16.70
N GLU A 32 -9.52 -5.28 -15.87
CA GLU A 32 -10.60 -6.27 -15.92
C GLU A 32 -11.97 -5.65 -15.60
N LEU A 33 -12.04 -4.77 -14.58
CA LEU A 33 -13.29 -4.11 -14.21
C LEU A 33 -13.78 -3.12 -15.27
N GLU A 34 -12.86 -2.38 -15.90
CA GLU A 34 -13.17 -1.40 -16.95
C GLU A 34 -13.70 -2.04 -18.25
N ARG A 35 -13.30 -3.27 -18.55
CA ARG A 35 -13.81 -4.01 -19.72
C ARG A 35 -15.31 -4.29 -19.64
N GLY A 36 -15.88 -4.36 -18.43
CA GLY A 36 -17.32 -4.52 -18.22
C GLY A 36 -17.91 -5.87 -18.63
N ASP A 37 -17.08 -6.85 -19.04
CA ASP A 37 -17.48 -8.21 -19.39
C ASP A 37 -17.39 -9.20 -18.20
N VAL A 38 -17.15 -8.67 -17.00
CA VAL A 38 -17.00 -9.44 -15.76
C VAL A 38 -18.36 -9.66 -15.08
N PRO A 39 -18.74 -10.91 -14.73
CA PRO A 39 -19.95 -11.17 -13.95
C PRO A 39 -19.94 -10.42 -12.61
N LEU A 40 -21.11 -9.96 -12.15
CA LEU A 40 -21.25 -9.13 -10.95
C LEU A 40 -20.54 -9.72 -9.71
N GLU A 41 -20.69 -11.02 -9.45
CA GLU A 41 -20.06 -11.71 -8.32
C GLU A 41 -18.53 -11.59 -8.38
N LYS A 42 -17.94 -11.86 -9.56
CA LYS A 42 -16.49 -11.70 -9.78
C LYS A 42 -16.07 -10.23 -9.69
N ALA A 43 -16.88 -9.29 -10.16
CA ALA A 43 -16.58 -7.87 -10.08
C ALA A 43 -16.50 -7.38 -8.62
N ILE A 44 -17.35 -7.90 -7.74
CA ILE A 44 -17.30 -7.60 -6.30
C ILE A 44 -15.99 -8.12 -5.69
N ASP A 45 -15.58 -9.35 -6.03
CA ASP A 45 -14.33 -9.93 -5.53
C ASP A 45 -13.10 -9.15 -6.00
N LEU A 46 -13.05 -8.82 -7.30
CA LEU A 46 -12.02 -7.99 -7.90
C LEU A 46 -11.94 -6.62 -7.24
N PHE A 47 -13.08 -5.98 -7.00
CA PHE A 47 -13.13 -4.68 -6.33
C PHE A 47 -12.56 -4.75 -4.92
N GLN A 48 -12.94 -5.75 -4.13
CA GLN A 48 -12.39 -5.94 -2.78
C GLN A 48 -10.88 -6.19 -2.79
N GLN A 49 -10.39 -6.98 -3.76
CA GLN A 49 -8.97 -7.22 -3.94
C GLN A 49 -8.23 -5.93 -4.33
N GLY A 50 -8.80 -5.15 -5.26
CA GLY A 50 -8.29 -3.84 -5.64
C GLY A 50 -8.18 -2.87 -4.47
N MET A 51 -9.20 -2.81 -3.60
CA MET A 51 -9.13 -1.98 -2.39
C MET A 51 -7.99 -2.39 -1.45
N ARG A 52 -7.80 -3.71 -1.24
CA ARG A 52 -6.70 -4.21 -0.40
C ARG A 52 -5.33 -3.86 -0.98
N LEU A 53 -5.16 -4.00 -2.29
CA LEU A 53 -3.91 -3.65 -2.98
C LEU A 53 -3.65 -2.15 -2.93
N SER A 54 -4.68 -1.32 -3.17
CA SER A 54 -4.57 0.14 -3.05
C SER A 54 -4.11 0.56 -1.65
N GLN A 55 -4.73 -0.02 -0.61
CA GLN A 55 -4.32 0.23 0.78
C GLN A 55 -2.87 -0.20 1.04
N LEU A 56 -2.47 -1.37 0.53
CA LEU A 56 -1.09 -1.86 0.66
C LEU A 56 -0.08 -0.93 -0.02
N CYS A 57 -0.37 -0.47 -1.24
CA CYS A 57 0.47 0.50 -1.96
C CYS A 57 0.61 1.80 -1.17
N GLY A 58 -0.49 2.36 -0.66
CA GLY A 58 -0.48 3.56 0.16
C GLY A 58 0.33 3.40 1.46
N GLN A 59 0.22 2.24 2.13
CA GLN A 59 1.01 1.95 3.33
C GLN A 59 2.51 1.88 3.04
N LYS A 60 2.91 1.27 1.93
CA LYS A 60 4.32 1.19 1.52
C LYS A 60 4.87 2.57 1.19
N LEU A 61 4.13 3.40 0.44
CA LEU A 61 4.52 4.78 0.15
C LEU A 61 4.66 5.59 1.44
N ALA A 62 3.67 5.53 2.34
CA ALA A 62 3.74 6.23 3.62
C ALA A 62 4.93 5.76 4.48
N GLN A 63 5.31 4.49 4.40
CA GLN A 63 6.50 3.98 5.07
C GLN A 63 7.79 4.55 4.47
N VAL A 64 7.85 4.69 3.15
CA VAL A 64 8.98 5.31 2.45
C VAL A 64 9.07 6.79 2.81
N GLU A 65 7.95 7.53 2.74
CA GLU A 65 7.89 8.94 3.13
C GLU A 65 8.42 9.18 4.55
N ARG A 66 8.04 8.35 5.52
CA ARG A 66 8.56 8.42 6.90
C ARG A 66 10.06 8.19 7.01
N LYS A 67 10.64 7.41 6.08
CA LYS A 67 12.08 7.10 6.06
C LYS A 67 12.90 8.16 5.32
N ILE A 68 12.27 9.03 4.52
CA ILE A 68 12.97 10.09 3.80
C ILE A 68 13.26 11.23 4.78
N GLU A 69 14.55 11.49 4.96
CA GLU A 69 15.06 12.68 5.64
C GLU A 69 15.45 13.72 4.59
N MET A 70 15.05 14.98 4.80
CA MET A 70 15.53 16.12 4.03
C MET A 70 16.73 16.74 4.74
N ILE A 71 17.76 17.11 3.98
CA ILE A 71 18.84 17.99 4.46
C ILE A 71 18.36 19.43 4.30
N VAL A 72 18.34 20.17 5.41
CA VAL A 72 17.88 21.56 5.48
C VAL A 72 19.01 22.41 6.04
N GLU A 73 19.37 23.48 5.34
CA GLU A 73 20.29 24.49 5.83
C GLU A 73 19.49 25.71 6.31
N GLU A 74 19.56 26.01 7.61
CA GLU A 74 18.93 27.17 8.24
C GLU A 74 20.02 27.93 9.00
N ASP A 75 20.15 29.24 8.76
CA ASP A 75 21.13 30.13 9.41
C ASP A 75 22.60 29.64 9.34
N GLY A 76 22.97 28.92 8.27
CA GLY A 76 24.29 28.34 8.07
C GLY A 76 24.55 27.04 8.83
N GLU A 77 23.53 26.50 9.49
CA GLU A 77 23.57 25.19 10.15
C GLU A 77 22.80 24.15 9.33
N VAL A 78 23.47 23.05 8.99
CA VAL A 78 22.89 21.94 8.24
C VAL A 78 22.26 20.95 9.21
N SER A 79 20.95 20.75 9.11
CA SER A 79 20.17 19.81 9.92
C SER A 79 19.36 18.84 9.04
N LYS A 80 18.93 17.72 9.62
CA LYS A 80 18.03 16.78 8.94
C LYS A 80 16.62 16.92 9.51
N LYS A 81 15.62 17.02 8.63
CA LYS A 81 14.20 17.10 9.01
C LYS A 81 13.39 16.01 8.28
N PRO A 82 12.28 15.51 8.85
CA PRO A 82 11.39 14.60 8.14
C PRO A 82 10.88 15.21 6.82
N PHE A 83 10.78 14.41 5.76
CA PHE A 83 10.15 14.86 4.52
C PHE A 83 8.71 15.29 4.77
N GLN A 84 8.38 16.53 4.38
CA GLN A 84 7.02 17.01 4.31
C GLN A 84 6.69 17.19 2.83
N PRO A 85 5.80 16.37 2.24
CA PRO A 85 5.34 16.64 0.89
C PRO A 85 4.70 18.03 0.87
N PRO A 86 4.89 18.82 -0.21
CA PRO A 86 4.13 20.05 -0.36
C PRO A 86 2.65 19.70 -0.26
N ALA A 87 1.91 20.41 0.61
CA ALA A 87 0.46 20.27 0.68
C ALA A 87 -0.06 20.49 -0.74
N GLY A 88 -0.61 19.43 -1.36
CA GLY A 88 -1.09 19.52 -2.72
C GLY A 88 -2.09 20.67 -2.82
N ASP A 89 -1.87 21.58 -3.75
CA ASP A 89 -2.83 22.62 -4.09
C ASP A 89 -4.14 21.92 -4.49
N SER A 90 -5.05 21.77 -3.54
CA SER A 90 -6.42 21.31 -3.75
C SER A 90 -7.34 22.46 -4.15
N ASP A 91 -6.79 23.59 -4.58
CA ASP A 91 -7.50 24.77 -5.06
C ASP A 91 -7.35 24.89 -6.59
N ASP A 92 -7.95 23.97 -7.35
CA ASP A 92 -8.21 24.22 -8.78
C ASP A 92 -9.38 23.37 -9.36
N PHE A 93 -10.52 23.35 -8.67
CA PHE A 93 -11.84 22.99 -9.24
C PHE A 93 -12.98 23.81 -8.63
#